data_AF-A0A9Q9C7D5-F1
#
_entry.id   AF-A0A9Q9C7D5-F1
#
_cell.length_a   1.000
_cell.length_b   1.000
_cell.length_c   1.000
_cell.angle_alpha   90.00
_cell.angle_beta   90.00
_cell.angle_gamma   90.00
#
_symmetry.space_group_name_H-M   'P 1'
#
loop_
_entity.id
_entity.type
_entity.pdbx_description
1 polymer ?
#
loop_
_entity_poly.entity_id
_entity_poly.type
_entity_poly.pdbx_seq_one_letter_code
_entity_poly.pdbx_strand_id
1 'polypeptide(L)'
;MVKSLEEALHRISELEEKIENQQIIINALVTHTKNLMRGDKSTTLRRDYGEQERDEANGAVSQDMARLELRKGEERKSRESNIPFEQEVEDLFRGDKVSKQFKDAFTIDSLLLYSREAHSFSLNTRTEAKMKRSFHVNVKQQIDKIVRHMMVNLNIYDLNTICSTLNLISGDVEYQHKLVIAHDIILFIDDFSRIPFIVSALFNNQGIRDDVLGSTIKEILLHQCMVDSDINKNHPHILGYYNKIIDNFELRSKEKSLKDVCARLIGNFNVFEDGAFNPAIFPSMYSIRALCHYMDWDYTYNEFICSVLYPRLKETRDPLYAVYMFTVVFNALRVFGHIESVELVFEKLKEFMDDGSDLSVVSYLFIKQIDPERANRWYRSRMGSIKHVDGEYLRSLLLY
;
A
#
# COMPACT_ATOMS: atom_id res chain seq x y z
N MET A 1 -37.11 7.61 21.75
CA MET A 1 -37.65 6.91 20.58
C MET A 1 -36.95 7.33 19.28
N VAL A 2 -36.94 8.61 18.88
CA VAL A 2 -36.25 9.03 17.63
C VAL A 2 -34.73 8.69 17.64
N LYS A 3 -34.00 9.08 18.71
CA LYS A 3 -32.55 8.81 18.81
C LYS A 3 -32.15 7.33 18.67
N SER A 4 -32.93 6.41 19.25
CA SER A 4 -32.64 4.97 19.15
C SER A 4 -32.92 4.39 17.76
N LEU A 5 -33.68 5.08 16.91
CA LEU A 5 -33.88 4.72 15.51
C LEU A 5 -32.67 5.17 14.66
N GLU A 6 -32.14 6.36 14.92
CA GLU A 6 -30.93 6.88 14.26
C GLU A 6 -29.70 6.02 14.60
N GLU A 7 -29.53 5.65 15.87
CA GLU A 7 -28.48 4.71 16.32
C GLU A 7 -28.62 3.32 15.67
N ALA A 8 -29.86 2.82 15.54
CA ALA A 8 -30.12 1.54 14.87
C ALA A 8 -29.82 1.60 13.36
N LEU A 9 -30.17 2.69 12.68
CA LEU A 9 -29.87 2.89 11.25
C LEU A 9 -28.37 3.03 11.00
N HIS A 10 -27.64 3.76 11.86
CA HIS A 10 -26.17 3.83 11.79
C HIS A 10 -25.55 2.45 11.96
N ARG A 11 -26.03 1.66 12.94
CA ARG A 11 -25.53 0.32 13.18
C ARG A 11 -25.87 -0.68 12.07
N ILE A 12 -27.01 -0.52 11.40
CA ILE A 12 -27.35 -1.29 10.18
C ILE A 12 -26.36 -0.93 9.06
N SER A 13 -26.10 0.35 8.80
CA SER A 13 -25.14 0.78 7.78
C SER A 13 -23.72 0.26 8.03
N GLU A 14 -23.25 0.25 9.29
CA GLU A 14 -21.95 -0.35 9.66
C GLU A 14 -21.91 -1.87 9.42
N LEU A 15 -23.03 -2.56 9.63
CA LEU A 15 -23.13 -4.01 9.43
C LEU A 15 -23.24 -4.36 7.95
N GLU A 16 -23.96 -3.57 7.16
CA GLU A 16 -23.99 -3.68 5.69
C GLU A 16 -22.59 -3.47 5.10
N GLU A 17 -21.84 -2.45 5.53
CA GLU A 17 -20.45 -2.25 5.08
C GLU A 17 -19.55 -3.44 5.48
N LYS A 18 -19.70 -3.99 6.69
CA LYS A 18 -18.94 -5.17 7.12
C LYS A 18 -19.27 -6.41 6.30
N ILE A 19 -20.55 -6.67 6.02
CA ILE A 19 -20.99 -7.79 5.18
C ILE A 19 -20.48 -7.63 3.75
N GLU A 20 -20.53 -6.43 3.18
CA GLU A 20 -20.01 -6.15 1.84
C GLU A 20 -18.49 -6.30 1.76
N ASN A 21 -17.74 -5.79 2.76
CA ASN A 21 -16.30 -5.99 2.88
C ASN A 21 -15.94 -7.49 3.01
N GLN A 22 -16.69 -8.26 3.81
CA GLN A 22 -16.53 -9.71 3.89
C GLN A 22 -16.83 -10.40 2.56
N GLN A 23 -17.86 -9.97 1.83
CA GLN A 23 -18.20 -10.54 0.52
C GLN A 23 -17.11 -10.26 -0.53
N ILE A 24 -16.45 -9.09 -0.49
CA ILE A 24 -15.28 -8.79 -1.34
C ILE A 24 -14.14 -9.76 -1.04
N ILE A 25 -13.81 -9.97 0.25
CA ILE A 25 -12.77 -10.93 0.67
C ILE A 25 -13.13 -12.35 0.25
N ILE A 26 -14.38 -12.80 0.45
CA ILE A 26 -14.87 -14.11 0.03
C ILE A 26 -14.78 -14.27 -1.49
N ASN A 27 -15.15 -13.27 -2.28
CA ASN A 27 -15.06 -13.32 -3.74
C ASN A 27 -13.60 -13.42 -4.23
N ALA A 28 -12.68 -12.69 -3.59
CA ALA A 28 -11.25 -12.78 -3.87
C ALA A 28 -10.71 -14.19 -3.53
N LEU A 29 -11.06 -14.73 -2.36
CA LEU A 29 -10.70 -16.09 -1.93
C LEU A 29 -11.30 -17.17 -2.86
N VAL A 30 -12.57 -17.06 -3.24
CA VAL A 30 -13.21 -18.01 -4.18
C VAL A 30 -12.56 -17.96 -5.56
N THR A 31 -12.15 -16.78 -6.03
CA THR A 31 -11.40 -16.63 -7.28
C THR A 31 -10.00 -17.22 -7.16
N HIS A 32 -9.33 -17.01 -6.02
CA HIS A 32 -8.05 -17.61 -5.66
C HIS A 32 -8.11 -19.15 -5.70
N THR A 33 -9.11 -19.76 -5.05
CA THR A 33 -9.33 -21.23 -5.04
C THR A 33 -9.68 -21.76 -6.42
N LYS A 34 -10.50 -21.05 -7.21
CA LYS A 34 -10.83 -21.46 -8.60
C LYS A 34 -9.61 -21.48 -9.51
N ASN A 35 -8.67 -20.57 -9.32
CA ASN A 35 -7.43 -20.53 -10.10
C ASN A 35 -6.48 -21.67 -9.69
N LEU A 36 -6.32 -21.93 -8.38
CA LEU A 36 -5.57 -23.10 -7.88
C LEU A 36 -6.13 -24.42 -8.44
N MET A 37 -7.46 -24.65 -8.34
CA MET A 37 -8.11 -25.85 -8.86
C MET A 37 -8.06 -26.00 -10.39
N ARG A 38 -7.65 -24.96 -11.14
CA ARG A 38 -7.38 -25.04 -12.58
C ARG A 38 -5.93 -25.45 -12.88
N GLY A 39 -4.98 -25.13 -11.99
CA GLY A 39 -3.61 -25.63 -12.06
C GLY A 39 -3.48 -27.08 -11.61
N ASP A 40 -4.22 -27.49 -10.58
CA ASP A 40 -4.06 -28.78 -9.86
C ASP A 40 -4.56 -30.05 -10.58
N LYS A 41 -4.77 -30.00 -11.91
CA LYS A 41 -5.18 -31.20 -12.67
C LYS A 41 -4.07 -32.25 -12.86
N SER A 42 -2.93 -32.10 -12.18
CA SER A 42 -1.83 -33.06 -12.23
C SER A 42 -1.10 -33.30 -10.90
N THR A 43 -1.82 -33.49 -9.78
CA THR A 43 -1.39 -34.48 -8.76
C THR A 43 -2.50 -34.87 -7.79
N THR A 44 -2.99 -36.12 -7.90
CA THR A 44 -3.58 -36.81 -6.75
C THR A 44 -2.49 -37.15 -5.73
N LEU A 45 -2.66 -36.76 -4.44
CA LEU A 45 -2.33 -37.65 -3.31
C LEU A 45 -2.88 -37.16 -1.95
N ARG A 46 -3.58 -38.07 -1.28
CA ARG A 46 -3.80 -38.26 0.17
C ARG A 46 -4.09 -37.07 1.11
N ARG A 47 -5.29 -37.13 1.69
CA ARG A 47 -5.62 -36.69 3.06
C ARG A 47 -4.64 -37.27 4.09
N ASP A 48 -4.42 -36.53 5.18
CA ASP A 48 -4.75 -37.00 6.52
C ASP A 48 -5.23 -35.82 7.39
N TYR A 49 -6.14 -36.09 8.33
CA TYR A 49 -6.74 -35.12 9.24
C TYR A 49 -6.08 -35.20 10.62
N GLY A 50 -5.94 -34.05 11.29
CA GLY A 50 -5.60 -33.98 12.72
C GLY A 50 -6.41 -32.87 13.37
N GLU A 51 -7.46 -33.23 14.11
CA GLU A 51 -8.29 -32.29 14.88
C GLU A 51 -7.62 -31.91 16.21
N GLN A 52 -7.76 -30.66 16.63
CA GLN A 52 -7.85 -30.33 18.06
C GLN A 52 -8.68 -29.05 18.27
N GLU A 53 -9.63 -29.13 19.19
CA GLU A 53 -10.68 -28.14 19.43
C GLU A 53 -10.53 -27.51 20.84
N ARG A 54 -10.96 -26.23 20.99
CA ARG A 54 -11.31 -25.52 22.26
C ARG A 54 -10.17 -25.19 23.24
N ASP A 55 -10.15 -24.08 24.00
CA ASP A 55 -10.97 -22.84 24.08
C ASP A 55 -10.05 -21.72 24.71
N GLU A 56 -10.41 -20.47 25.07
CA GLU A 56 -11.71 -19.80 25.31
C GLU A 56 -11.65 -18.28 24.99
N ALA A 57 -12.78 -17.72 24.52
CA ALA A 57 -13.40 -16.40 24.76
C ALA A 57 -12.65 -15.04 24.91
N ASN A 58 -13.35 -14.00 24.41
CA ASN A 58 -13.32 -12.56 24.79
C ASN A 58 -12.15 -11.67 24.32
N GLY A 59 -12.26 -11.17 23.08
CA GLY A 59 -11.44 -10.06 22.59
C GLY A 59 -11.80 -9.53 21.19
N ALA A 60 -13.05 -9.69 20.75
CA ALA A 60 -13.43 -9.48 19.34
C ALA A 60 -14.27 -8.21 19.13
N VAL A 61 -13.64 -7.14 18.64
CA VAL A 61 -14.01 -6.35 17.43
C VAL A 61 -12.78 -5.50 17.07
N SER A 62 -12.37 -5.47 15.79
CA SER A 62 -11.32 -4.58 15.22
C SER A 62 -9.85 -5.06 15.15
N GLN A 63 -9.57 -6.37 15.11
CA GLN A 63 -8.21 -6.90 14.79
C GLN A 63 -8.12 -7.71 13.48
N ASP A 64 -9.21 -7.82 12.71
CA ASP A 64 -9.31 -8.83 11.64
C ASP A 64 -8.47 -8.52 10.38
N MET A 65 -8.20 -7.25 10.04
CA MET A 65 -7.35 -6.94 8.88
C MET A 65 -5.87 -7.24 9.13
N ALA A 66 -5.29 -6.75 10.24
CA ALA A 66 -3.88 -6.97 10.57
C ALA A 66 -3.56 -8.48 10.75
N ARG A 67 -4.52 -9.27 11.28
CA ARG A 67 -4.37 -10.74 11.37
C ARG A 67 -4.59 -11.47 10.04
N LEU A 68 -5.38 -10.93 9.10
CA LEU A 68 -5.48 -11.49 7.74
C LEU A 68 -4.17 -11.28 6.96
N GLU A 69 -3.49 -10.15 7.15
CA GLU A 69 -2.23 -9.86 6.45
C GLU A 69 -1.07 -10.69 6.99
N LEU A 70 -0.96 -10.87 8.31
CA LEU A 70 0.06 -11.71 8.93
C LEU A 70 0.00 -13.19 8.48
N ARG A 71 -1.19 -13.72 8.14
CA ARG A 71 -1.33 -15.08 7.59
C ARG A 71 -1.02 -15.21 6.10
N LYS A 72 -0.89 -14.11 5.35
CA LYS A 72 -0.53 -14.15 3.92
C LYS A 72 0.99 -14.26 3.67
N GLY A 73 1.83 -14.11 4.70
CA GLY A 73 3.28 -14.23 4.57
C GLY A 73 3.75 -15.63 4.14
N GLU A 74 3.03 -16.69 4.55
CA GLU A 74 3.47 -18.07 4.34
C GLU A 74 3.05 -18.65 2.97
N GLU A 75 2.06 -18.08 2.28
CA GLU A 75 1.53 -18.59 0.99
C GLU A 75 2.14 -17.92 -0.25
N ARG A 76 3.13 -17.04 -0.10
CA ARG A 76 3.72 -16.23 -1.21
C ARG A 76 4.56 -17.00 -2.25
N LYS A 77 4.58 -18.34 -2.23
CA LYS A 77 5.26 -19.16 -3.24
C LYS A 77 4.27 -19.80 -4.20
N SER A 78 4.54 -19.66 -5.50
CA SER A 78 3.82 -20.20 -6.68
C SER A 78 2.60 -19.41 -7.19
N ARG A 79 2.87 -18.26 -7.84
CA ARG A 79 1.96 -17.63 -8.82
C ARG A 79 2.71 -17.11 -10.04
N GLU A 80 3.19 -18.02 -10.86
CA GLU A 80 3.54 -17.68 -12.24
C GLU A 80 2.24 -17.39 -13.02
N SER A 81 2.08 -16.15 -13.47
CA SER A 81 1.25 -15.86 -14.63
C SER A 81 1.84 -16.63 -15.81
N ASN A 82 1.05 -17.52 -16.44
CA ASN A 82 1.47 -18.21 -17.68
C ASN A 82 1.60 -17.25 -18.89
N ILE A 83 1.30 -15.97 -18.72
CA ILE A 83 1.44 -14.92 -19.74
C ILE A 83 2.72 -14.13 -19.43
N PRO A 84 3.71 -14.08 -20.34
CA PRO A 84 4.91 -13.25 -20.19
C PRO A 84 4.55 -11.77 -20.07
N PHE A 85 5.36 -11.02 -19.31
CA PHE A 85 5.16 -9.59 -19.08
C PHE A 85 5.10 -8.78 -20.39
N GLU A 86 5.93 -9.14 -21.37
CA GLU A 86 5.96 -8.51 -22.70
C GLU A 86 4.63 -8.65 -23.44
N GLN A 87 3.95 -9.79 -23.26
CA GLN A 87 2.62 -10.02 -23.81
C GLN A 87 1.55 -9.23 -23.03
N GLU A 88 1.67 -9.15 -21.70
CA GLU A 88 0.76 -8.34 -20.86
C GLU A 88 0.80 -6.83 -21.25
N VAL A 89 2.00 -6.32 -21.56
CA VAL A 89 2.22 -4.95 -22.05
C VAL A 89 1.70 -4.74 -23.48
N GLU A 90 1.86 -5.71 -24.39
CA GLU A 90 1.33 -5.55 -25.75
C GLU A 90 -0.20 -5.69 -25.79
N ASP A 91 -0.80 -6.57 -24.98
CA ASP A 91 -2.26 -6.72 -24.85
C ASP A 91 -2.92 -5.44 -24.30
N LEU A 92 -2.22 -4.69 -23.44
CA LEU A 92 -2.66 -3.38 -22.92
C LEU A 92 -2.84 -2.34 -24.03
N PHE A 93 -1.96 -2.31 -25.04
CA PHE A 93 -1.94 -1.25 -26.07
C PHE A 93 -2.44 -1.68 -27.45
N ARG A 94 -2.41 -2.98 -27.78
CA ARG A 94 -2.82 -3.53 -29.10
C ARG A 94 -4.17 -4.25 -29.08
N GLY A 95 -4.77 -4.50 -27.91
CA GLY A 95 -6.02 -5.24 -27.80
C GLY A 95 -7.20 -4.53 -28.50
N ASP A 96 -7.88 -5.24 -29.40
CA ASP A 96 -9.09 -4.78 -30.08
C ASP A 96 -10.18 -4.39 -29.08
N LYS A 97 -10.59 -3.11 -29.08
CA LYS A 97 -11.63 -2.60 -28.18
C LYS A 97 -13.02 -2.71 -28.82
N VAL A 98 -13.94 -3.34 -28.10
CA VAL A 98 -15.31 -3.56 -28.58
C VAL A 98 -16.21 -2.43 -28.09
N SER A 99 -16.92 -1.77 -29.02
CA SER A 99 -17.92 -0.77 -28.64
C SER A 99 -19.07 -1.44 -27.87
N LYS A 100 -19.11 -1.23 -26.55
CA LYS A 100 -20.17 -1.72 -25.66
C LYS A 100 -20.92 -0.53 -25.05
N GLN A 101 -22.25 -0.62 -25.01
CA GLN A 101 -23.05 0.32 -24.23
C GLN A 101 -23.05 -0.10 -22.77
N PHE A 102 -22.62 0.80 -21.87
CA PHE A 102 -22.66 0.55 -20.44
C PHE A 102 -24.06 0.72 -19.86
N LYS A 103 -24.36 -0.03 -18.80
CA LYS A 103 -25.62 0.04 -18.04
C LYS A 103 -25.44 0.96 -16.83
N ASP A 104 -26.37 1.88 -16.58
CA ASP A 104 -26.22 2.84 -15.48
C ASP A 104 -26.14 2.15 -14.09
N ALA A 105 -26.81 1.01 -13.92
CA ALA A 105 -26.63 0.12 -12.76
C ALA A 105 -25.58 -0.96 -13.06
N PHE A 106 -24.56 -1.07 -12.20
CA PHE A 106 -23.41 -1.97 -12.39
C PHE A 106 -22.91 -2.58 -11.07
N THR A 107 -22.25 -3.74 -11.15
CA THR A 107 -21.35 -4.27 -10.11
C THR A 107 -19.90 -3.91 -10.44
N ILE A 108 -19.02 -3.84 -9.43
CA ILE A 108 -17.59 -3.51 -9.67
C ILE A 108 -16.97 -4.47 -10.71
N ASP A 109 -17.24 -5.78 -10.63
CA ASP A 109 -16.77 -6.75 -11.65
C ASP A 109 -17.23 -6.38 -13.08
N SER A 110 -18.48 -5.92 -13.23
CA SER A 110 -19.01 -5.51 -14.54
C SER A 110 -18.43 -4.17 -15.03
N LEU A 111 -18.01 -3.29 -14.12
CA LEU A 111 -17.23 -2.09 -14.45
C LEU A 111 -15.82 -2.48 -14.92
N LEU A 112 -15.11 -3.33 -14.19
CA LEU A 112 -13.78 -3.83 -14.58
C LEU A 112 -13.80 -4.49 -15.96
N LEU A 113 -14.81 -5.35 -16.20
CA LEU A 113 -15.02 -6.01 -17.48
C LEU A 113 -15.22 -5.01 -18.61
N TYR A 114 -16.06 -3.99 -18.40
CA TYR A 114 -16.27 -2.91 -19.37
C TYR A 114 -15.00 -2.09 -19.61
N SER A 115 -14.27 -1.70 -18.55
CA SER A 115 -13.01 -0.97 -18.66
C SER A 115 -12.03 -1.74 -19.55
N ARG A 116 -11.81 -3.02 -19.28
CA ARG A 116 -10.90 -3.89 -20.05
C ARG A 116 -11.30 -3.97 -21.54
N GLU A 117 -12.58 -4.12 -21.83
CA GLU A 117 -13.08 -4.47 -23.17
C GLU A 117 -13.43 -3.28 -24.06
N ALA A 118 -13.87 -2.17 -23.48
CA ALA A 118 -14.43 -1.02 -24.19
C ALA A 118 -13.69 0.30 -23.94
N HIS A 119 -12.85 0.39 -22.90
CA HIS A 119 -12.02 1.56 -22.64
C HIS A 119 -10.56 1.26 -22.96
N SER A 120 -9.84 2.20 -23.57
CA SER A 120 -8.40 2.09 -23.82
C SER A 120 -7.62 3.03 -22.92
N PHE A 121 -6.58 2.49 -22.28
CA PHE A 121 -5.47 3.30 -21.80
C PHE A 121 -4.56 3.67 -22.99
N SER A 122 -4.03 4.89 -23.00
CA SER A 122 -3.06 5.32 -24.02
C SER A 122 -2.10 6.35 -23.44
N LEU A 123 -0.80 6.08 -23.58
CA LEU A 123 0.28 7.00 -23.22
C LEU A 123 0.36 8.25 -24.11
N ASN A 124 -0.36 8.28 -25.23
CA ASN A 124 -0.33 9.39 -26.19
C ASN A 124 -1.35 10.50 -25.88
N THR A 125 -2.38 10.23 -25.06
CA THR A 125 -3.52 11.13 -24.85
C THR A 125 -3.80 11.33 -23.37
N ARG A 126 -3.34 12.48 -22.86
CA ARG A 126 -3.55 12.92 -21.48
C ARG A 126 -4.83 13.73 -21.37
N THR A 127 -5.95 13.02 -21.38
CA THR A 127 -7.30 13.61 -21.34
C THR A 127 -8.19 12.79 -20.42
N GLU A 128 -9.07 13.46 -19.68
CA GLU A 128 -10.10 12.78 -18.89
C GLU A 128 -10.94 11.83 -19.74
N ALA A 129 -11.21 10.64 -19.20
CA ALA A 129 -12.02 9.63 -19.86
C ALA A 129 -13.46 10.15 -20.05
N LYS A 130 -13.91 10.24 -21.30
CA LYS A 130 -15.26 10.73 -21.61
C LYS A 130 -16.32 9.70 -21.25
N MET A 131 -17.00 9.92 -20.13
CA MET A 131 -18.14 9.12 -19.68
C MET A 131 -19.49 9.75 -20.05
N LYS A 132 -20.55 8.94 -20.10
CA LYS A 132 -21.93 9.44 -20.02
C LYS A 132 -22.17 10.00 -18.60
N ARG A 133 -22.91 11.10 -18.50
CA ARG A 133 -23.13 11.82 -17.23
C ARG A 133 -23.76 10.98 -16.11
N SER A 134 -24.70 10.11 -16.43
CA SER A 134 -25.34 9.18 -15.48
C SER A 134 -24.34 8.19 -14.90
N PHE A 135 -23.59 7.52 -15.78
CA PHE A 135 -22.53 6.60 -15.42
C PHE A 135 -21.42 7.27 -14.59
N HIS A 136 -21.01 8.49 -14.97
CA HIS A 136 -20.00 9.27 -14.27
C HIS A 136 -20.38 9.55 -12.81
N VAL A 137 -21.61 9.97 -12.55
CA VAL A 137 -22.13 10.18 -11.18
C VAL A 137 -22.07 8.89 -10.36
N ASN A 138 -22.45 7.75 -10.95
CA ASN A 138 -22.45 6.46 -10.24
C ASN A 138 -21.04 5.93 -9.97
N VAL A 139 -20.08 6.12 -10.89
CA VAL A 139 -18.65 5.80 -10.66
C VAL A 139 -18.09 6.66 -9.52
N LYS A 140 -18.31 7.97 -9.58
CA LYS A 140 -17.83 8.91 -8.56
C LYS A 140 -18.37 8.59 -7.15
N GLN A 141 -19.61 8.17 -7.03
CA GLN A 141 -20.21 7.75 -5.76
C GLN A 141 -19.64 6.44 -5.19
N GLN A 142 -18.97 5.61 -6.00
CA GLN A 142 -18.43 4.31 -5.61
C GLN A 142 -16.89 4.27 -5.66
N ILE A 143 -16.23 5.44 -5.79
CA ILE A 143 -14.80 5.55 -6.11
C ILE A 143 -13.92 4.79 -5.11
N ASP A 144 -14.18 4.94 -3.81
CA ASP A 144 -13.41 4.28 -2.75
C ASP A 144 -13.61 2.75 -2.76
N LYS A 145 -14.83 2.27 -3.09
CA LYS A 145 -15.09 0.83 -3.23
C LYS A 145 -14.38 0.25 -4.45
N ILE A 146 -14.37 0.98 -5.56
CA ILE A 146 -13.66 0.58 -6.79
C ILE A 146 -12.16 0.50 -6.53
N VAL A 147 -11.58 1.52 -5.89
CA VAL A 147 -10.15 1.55 -5.50
C VAL A 147 -9.82 0.42 -4.53
N ARG A 148 -10.58 0.25 -3.43
CA ARG A 148 -10.39 -0.85 -2.46
C ARG A 148 -10.43 -2.21 -3.14
N HIS A 149 -11.38 -2.43 -4.05
CA HIS A 149 -11.54 -3.69 -4.78
C HIS A 149 -10.37 -3.94 -5.76
N MET A 150 -9.87 -2.92 -6.45
CA MET A 150 -8.67 -3.06 -7.28
C MET A 150 -7.43 -3.38 -6.44
N MET A 151 -7.20 -2.68 -5.32
CA MET A 151 -6.03 -2.89 -4.47
C MET A 151 -5.98 -4.30 -3.86
N VAL A 152 -7.13 -4.84 -3.40
CA VAL A 152 -7.24 -6.22 -2.89
C VAL A 152 -6.89 -7.27 -3.96
N ASN A 153 -7.04 -6.94 -5.24
CA ASN A 153 -6.85 -7.85 -6.38
C ASN A 153 -5.71 -7.41 -7.32
N LEU A 154 -4.80 -6.54 -6.86
CA LEU A 154 -3.73 -5.91 -7.66
C LEU A 154 -2.83 -6.93 -8.38
N ASN A 155 -2.53 -8.05 -7.73
CA ASN A 155 -1.71 -9.15 -8.25
C ASN A 155 -2.56 -10.31 -8.80
N ILE A 156 -3.87 -10.12 -8.97
CA ILE A 156 -4.82 -11.10 -9.52
C ILE A 156 -5.31 -10.65 -10.90
N TYR A 157 -5.52 -9.35 -11.10
CA TYR A 157 -5.92 -8.80 -12.39
C TYR A 157 -4.75 -8.58 -13.34
N ASP A 158 -5.04 -8.72 -14.63
CA ASP A 158 -4.14 -8.36 -15.72
C ASP A 158 -3.98 -6.83 -15.85
N LEU A 159 -2.86 -6.41 -16.46
CA LEU A 159 -2.48 -5.01 -16.61
C LEU A 159 -3.50 -4.20 -17.42
N ASN A 160 -4.17 -4.81 -18.40
CA ASN A 160 -5.21 -4.17 -19.21
C ASN A 160 -6.46 -3.87 -18.37
N THR A 161 -6.89 -4.80 -17.50
CA THR A 161 -7.97 -4.58 -16.52
C THR A 161 -7.62 -3.44 -15.55
N ILE A 162 -6.42 -3.47 -14.96
CA ILE A 162 -5.97 -2.48 -13.97
C ILE A 162 -5.82 -1.10 -14.62
N CYS A 163 -5.00 -0.98 -15.67
CA CYS A 163 -4.71 0.30 -16.30
C CYS A 163 -5.94 0.89 -16.99
N SER A 164 -6.79 0.10 -17.65
CA SER A 164 -8.00 0.64 -18.26
C SER A 164 -8.97 1.15 -17.19
N THR A 165 -9.09 0.49 -16.02
CA THR A 165 -9.95 0.96 -14.93
C THR A 165 -9.38 2.21 -14.25
N LEU A 166 -8.08 2.22 -13.90
CA LEU A 166 -7.43 3.39 -13.29
C LEU A 166 -7.48 4.61 -14.20
N ASN A 167 -7.21 4.43 -15.51
CA ASN A 167 -7.34 5.51 -16.50
C ASN A 167 -8.79 6.02 -16.57
N LEU A 168 -9.77 5.12 -16.57
CA LEU A 168 -11.20 5.46 -16.61
C LEU A 168 -11.61 6.32 -15.40
N ILE A 169 -11.21 5.94 -14.18
CA ILE A 169 -11.57 6.68 -12.96
C ILE A 169 -10.63 7.85 -12.63
N SER A 170 -9.52 8.02 -13.36
CA SER A 170 -8.48 9.02 -13.05
C SER A 170 -9.02 10.46 -12.95
N GLY A 171 -10.09 10.81 -13.68
CA GLY A 171 -10.76 12.11 -13.57
C GLY A 171 -11.41 12.38 -12.21
N ASP A 172 -11.86 11.33 -11.52
CA ASP A 172 -12.63 11.44 -10.27
C ASP A 172 -11.79 11.31 -8.99
N VAL A 173 -10.55 10.83 -9.11
CA VAL A 173 -9.63 10.70 -7.97
C VAL A 173 -8.78 11.97 -7.82
N GLU A 174 -8.87 12.62 -6.66
CA GLU A 174 -8.08 13.80 -6.34
C GLU A 174 -6.57 13.50 -6.28
N TYR A 175 -5.74 14.51 -6.53
CA TYR A 175 -4.28 14.36 -6.60
C TYR A 175 -3.66 13.69 -5.35
N GLN A 176 -4.09 14.08 -4.14
CA GLN A 176 -3.57 13.49 -2.90
C GLN A 176 -3.96 12.00 -2.76
N HIS A 177 -5.21 11.65 -3.09
CA HIS A 177 -5.64 10.25 -3.11
C HIS A 177 -4.88 9.42 -4.15
N LYS A 178 -4.50 9.99 -5.31
CA LYS A 178 -3.62 9.29 -6.27
C LYS A 178 -2.21 9.04 -5.73
N LEU A 179 -1.65 9.96 -4.95
CA LEU A 179 -0.34 9.72 -4.32
C LEU A 179 -0.41 8.55 -3.32
N VAL A 180 -1.48 8.48 -2.52
CA VAL A 180 -1.73 7.35 -1.60
C VAL A 180 -1.90 6.04 -2.38
N ILE A 181 -2.74 6.01 -3.42
CA ILE A 181 -2.95 4.81 -4.25
C ILE A 181 -1.64 4.36 -4.91
N ALA A 182 -0.81 5.29 -5.41
CA ALA A 182 0.49 4.97 -6.00
C ALA A 182 1.50 4.44 -4.97
N HIS A 183 1.53 5.01 -3.77
CA HIS A 183 2.30 4.48 -2.63
C HIS A 183 1.86 3.05 -2.31
N ASP A 184 0.56 2.79 -2.22
CA ASP A 184 0.06 1.46 -1.90
C ASP A 184 0.32 0.45 -3.03
N ILE A 185 0.22 0.87 -4.30
CA ILE A 185 0.66 0.04 -5.44
C ILE A 185 2.12 -0.39 -5.26
N ILE A 186 3.01 0.55 -4.93
CA ILE A 186 4.43 0.24 -4.67
C ILE A 186 4.58 -0.77 -3.52
N LEU A 187 3.78 -0.68 -2.46
CA LEU A 187 3.88 -1.54 -1.26
C LEU A 187 3.22 -2.93 -1.37
N PHE A 188 2.34 -3.13 -2.34
CA PHE A 188 1.52 -4.35 -2.45
C PHE A 188 1.67 -5.09 -3.77
N ILE A 189 2.31 -4.52 -4.79
CA ILE A 189 2.51 -5.22 -6.06
C ILE A 189 3.61 -6.29 -5.94
N ASP A 190 3.37 -7.48 -6.52
CA ASP A 190 4.35 -8.57 -6.49
C ASP A 190 5.39 -8.49 -7.64
N ASP A 191 5.12 -7.68 -8.69
CA ASP A 191 6.04 -7.42 -9.81
C ASP A 191 6.17 -5.90 -10.06
N PHE A 192 7.37 -5.36 -9.80
CA PHE A 192 7.66 -3.94 -9.95
C PHE A 192 7.64 -3.46 -11.42
N SER A 193 7.84 -4.35 -12.40
CA SER A 193 7.81 -4.03 -13.84
C SER A 193 6.45 -3.46 -14.29
N ARG A 194 5.39 -3.75 -13.52
CA ARG A 194 4.02 -3.27 -13.76
C ARG A 194 3.78 -1.86 -13.21
N ILE A 195 4.58 -1.37 -12.26
CA ILE A 195 4.41 -0.05 -11.61
C ILE A 195 4.37 1.09 -12.65
N PRO A 196 5.30 1.20 -13.63
CA PRO A 196 5.30 2.30 -14.58
C PRO A 196 3.98 2.47 -15.32
N PHE A 197 3.37 1.37 -15.76
CA PHE A 197 2.12 1.38 -16.51
C PHE A 197 0.90 1.70 -15.63
N ILE A 198 0.82 1.09 -14.45
CA ILE A 198 -0.29 1.27 -13.51
C ILE A 198 -0.34 2.72 -13.00
N VAL A 199 0.82 3.28 -12.60
CA VAL A 199 0.91 4.69 -12.16
C VAL A 199 0.67 5.64 -13.33
N SER A 200 1.12 5.30 -14.55
CA SER A 200 0.80 6.08 -15.76
C SER A 200 -0.70 6.15 -16.04
N ALA A 201 -1.44 5.07 -15.81
CA ALA A 201 -2.89 5.06 -15.95
C ALA A 201 -3.59 5.90 -14.87
N LEU A 202 -3.19 5.75 -13.60
CA LEU A 202 -3.73 6.53 -12.47
C LEU A 202 -3.54 8.05 -12.65
N PHE A 203 -2.41 8.46 -13.21
CA PHE A 203 -2.06 9.86 -13.49
C PHE A 203 -2.24 10.25 -14.97
N ASN A 204 -3.03 9.52 -15.77
CA ASN A 204 -3.11 9.84 -17.20
C ASN A 204 -3.73 11.22 -17.48
N ASN A 205 -4.63 11.71 -16.60
CA ASN A 205 -5.24 13.03 -16.75
C ASN A 205 -4.40 14.21 -16.20
N GLN A 206 -3.30 13.97 -15.46
CA GLN A 206 -2.47 15.03 -14.87
C GLN A 206 -1.05 14.56 -14.54
N GLY A 207 -0.04 15.42 -14.69
CA GLY A 207 1.32 15.10 -14.25
C GLY A 207 1.45 14.87 -12.74
N ILE A 208 2.47 14.12 -12.34
CA ILE A 208 2.93 14.00 -10.94
C ILE A 208 3.69 15.30 -10.59
N ARG A 209 3.39 15.91 -9.44
CA ARG A 209 4.03 17.17 -8.99
C ARG A 209 5.28 16.86 -8.17
N ASP A 210 6.18 17.82 -8.04
CA ASP A 210 7.43 17.69 -7.28
C ASP A 210 7.24 18.02 -5.79
N ASP A 211 6.15 17.52 -5.19
CA ASP A 211 6.01 17.43 -3.73
C ASP A 211 6.83 16.25 -3.18
N VAL A 212 6.86 16.04 -1.86
CA VAL A 212 7.71 15.03 -1.21
C VAL A 212 7.42 13.61 -1.72
N LEU A 213 6.13 13.23 -1.76
CA LEU A 213 5.73 11.88 -2.15
C LEU A 213 5.69 11.73 -3.68
N GLY A 214 5.25 12.76 -4.40
CA GLY A 214 5.31 12.82 -5.86
C GLY A 214 6.73 12.71 -6.41
N SER A 215 7.70 13.37 -5.78
CA SER A 215 9.13 13.26 -6.12
C SER A 215 9.65 11.84 -5.89
N THR A 216 9.27 11.20 -4.78
CA THR A 216 9.64 9.81 -4.49
C THR A 216 9.05 8.83 -5.51
N ILE A 217 7.78 9.00 -5.87
CA ILE A 217 7.14 8.18 -6.91
C ILE A 217 7.86 8.36 -8.25
N LYS A 218 8.21 9.59 -8.64
CA LYS A 218 9.00 9.85 -9.87
C LYS A 218 10.37 9.17 -9.84
N GLU A 219 11.06 9.16 -8.70
CA GLU A 219 12.38 8.54 -8.56
C GLU A 219 12.30 7.00 -8.67
N ILE A 220 11.29 6.37 -8.06
CA ILE A 220 11.01 4.93 -8.23
C ILE A 220 10.62 4.60 -9.68
N LEU A 221 9.72 5.39 -10.29
CA LEU A 221 9.30 5.21 -11.69
C LEU A 221 10.48 5.28 -12.65
N LEU A 222 11.39 6.25 -12.47
CA LEU A 222 12.55 6.41 -13.33
C LEU A 222 13.50 5.21 -13.19
N HIS A 223 13.82 4.82 -11.96
CA HIS A 223 14.70 3.69 -11.70
C HIS A 223 14.13 2.41 -12.34
N GLN A 224 12.84 2.13 -12.13
CA GLN A 224 12.17 0.97 -12.71
C GLN A 224 12.17 1.01 -14.24
N CYS A 225 11.82 2.15 -14.86
CA CYS A 225 11.86 2.29 -16.33
C CYS A 225 13.27 2.07 -16.90
N MET A 226 14.33 2.47 -16.18
CA MET A 226 15.72 2.23 -16.59
C MET A 226 16.09 0.74 -16.51
N VAL A 227 15.84 0.10 -15.37
CA VAL A 227 16.07 -1.35 -15.15
C VAL A 227 15.33 -2.18 -16.20
N ASP A 228 14.04 -1.89 -16.41
CA ASP A 228 13.23 -2.64 -17.36
C ASP A 228 13.62 -2.36 -18.81
N SER A 229 14.16 -1.17 -19.13
CA SER A 229 14.70 -0.89 -20.47
C SER A 229 15.98 -1.67 -20.76
N ASP A 230 16.85 -1.85 -19.77
CA ASP A 230 18.06 -2.67 -19.91
C ASP A 230 17.73 -4.17 -20.07
N ILE A 231 16.72 -4.66 -19.35
CA ILE A 231 16.17 -6.01 -19.49
C ILE A 231 15.53 -6.17 -20.88
N ASN A 232 14.63 -5.26 -21.25
CA ASN A 232 13.84 -5.31 -22.50
C ASN A 232 14.56 -4.69 -23.71
N LYS A 233 15.89 -4.55 -23.68
CA LYS A 233 16.68 -3.91 -24.76
C LYS A 233 16.45 -4.48 -26.17
N ASN A 234 15.97 -5.72 -26.27
CA ASN A 234 15.66 -6.42 -27.52
C ASN A 234 14.20 -6.21 -28.00
N HIS A 235 13.37 -5.46 -27.27
CA HIS A 235 11.94 -5.25 -27.52
C HIS A 235 11.62 -3.76 -27.78
N PRO A 236 11.90 -3.22 -28.98
CA PRO A 236 11.80 -1.77 -29.26
C PRO A 236 10.43 -1.14 -28.97
N HIS A 237 9.34 -1.90 -29.06
CA HIS A 237 7.99 -1.42 -28.74
C HIS A 237 7.83 -1.14 -27.23
N ILE A 238 8.36 -2.02 -26.37
CA ILE A 238 8.31 -1.89 -24.91
C ILE A 238 9.19 -0.71 -24.47
N LEU A 239 10.41 -0.59 -25.03
CA LEU A 239 11.27 0.59 -24.84
C LEU A 239 10.55 1.88 -25.26
N GLY A 240 9.79 1.83 -26.36
CA GLY A 240 8.96 2.94 -26.83
C GLY A 240 7.85 3.34 -25.85
N TYR A 241 7.35 2.43 -25.01
CA TYR A 241 6.41 2.77 -23.94
C TYR A 241 7.13 3.35 -22.72
N TYR A 242 8.26 2.77 -22.27
CA TYR A 242 9.02 3.33 -21.14
C TYR A 242 9.53 4.74 -21.41
N ASN A 243 10.07 5.00 -22.60
CA ASN A 243 10.48 6.35 -22.99
C ASN A 243 9.31 7.35 -22.95
N LYS A 244 8.11 6.94 -23.40
CA LYS A 244 6.90 7.78 -23.28
C LYS A 244 6.48 8.03 -21.84
N ILE A 245 6.66 7.07 -20.93
CA ILE A 245 6.37 7.26 -19.49
C ILE A 245 7.35 8.26 -18.88
N ILE A 246 8.64 8.14 -19.22
CA ILE A 246 9.71 9.08 -18.84
C ILE A 246 9.39 10.49 -19.33
N ASP A 247 9.11 10.66 -20.62
CA ASP A 247 8.76 11.95 -21.23
C ASP A 247 7.49 12.53 -20.60
N ASN A 248 6.45 11.71 -20.43
CA ASN A 248 5.18 12.13 -19.84
C ASN A 248 5.35 12.70 -18.43
N PHE A 249 6.09 12.03 -17.54
CA PHE A 249 6.25 12.52 -16.16
C PHE A 249 7.46 13.45 -15.95
N GLU A 250 8.13 13.83 -17.04
CA GLU A 250 9.39 14.58 -17.03
C GLU A 250 10.41 13.95 -16.07
N LEU A 251 10.55 12.62 -16.15
CA LEU A 251 11.42 11.86 -15.26
C LEU A 251 12.89 12.17 -15.62
N ARG A 252 13.58 12.87 -14.71
CA ARG A 252 14.98 13.29 -14.90
C ARG A 252 15.87 12.61 -13.88
N SER A 253 16.96 12.01 -14.36
CA SER A 253 17.99 11.47 -13.48
C SER A 253 18.57 12.58 -12.60
N LYS A 254 18.63 12.31 -11.30
CA LYS A 254 19.41 13.06 -10.32
C LYS A 254 20.49 12.09 -9.87
N GLU A 255 21.77 12.38 -10.17
CA GLU A 255 22.91 11.54 -9.74
C GLU A 255 23.03 11.53 -8.21
N LYS A 256 22.28 10.64 -7.54
CA LYS A 256 22.18 10.53 -6.09
C LYS A 256 21.90 9.06 -5.74
N SER A 257 22.58 8.53 -4.74
CA SER A 257 22.25 7.18 -4.25
C SER A 257 20.90 7.21 -3.53
N LEU A 258 20.21 6.07 -3.46
CA LEU A 258 18.97 5.96 -2.69
C LEU A 258 19.20 6.31 -1.20
N LYS A 259 20.35 5.92 -0.65
CA LYS A 259 20.80 6.32 0.69
C LYS A 259 20.77 7.84 0.87
N ASP A 260 21.25 8.60 -0.11
CA ASP A 260 21.19 10.07 -0.10
C ASP A 260 19.76 10.60 -0.27
N VAL A 261 18.87 9.91 -0.99
CA VAL A 261 17.44 10.25 -1.06
C VAL A 261 16.80 10.08 0.32
N CYS A 262 16.85 8.87 0.89
CA CYS A 262 16.25 8.57 2.19
C CYS A 262 16.81 9.46 3.31
N ALA A 263 18.14 9.70 3.35
CA ALA A 263 18.76 10.57 4.34
C ALA A 263 18.33 12.05 4.26
N ARG A 264 17.87 12.53 3.08
CA ARG A 264 17.35 13.90 2.90
C ARG A 264 15.84 14.03 3.15
N LEU A 265 15.11 12.91 3.16
CA LEU A 265 13.71 12.87 3.57
C LEU A 265 13.56 12.99 5.10
N ILE A 266 14.64 12.71 5.85
CA ILE A 266 14.78 13.05 7.27
C ILE A 266 14.86 14.58 7.40
N GLY A 267 13.70 15.22 7.51
CA GLY A 267 13.58 16.65 7.79
C GLY A 267 13.96 17.01 9.23
N ASN A 268 13.72 18.27 9.59
CA ASN A 268 13.87 18.77 10.96
C ASN A 268 12.49 19.16 11.50
N PHE A 269 11.79 18.17 12.06
CA PHE A 269 10.41 18.30 12.55
C PHE A 269 10.33 17.92 14.03
N ASN A 270 9.60 18.70 14.82
CA ASN A 270 9.18 18.24 16.14
C ASN A 270 8.14 17.13 15.96
N VAL A 271 8.34 15.97 16.59
CA VAL A 271 7.42 14.83 16.46
C VAL A 271 6.06 15.09 17.10
N PHE A 272 6.02 15.92 18.14
CA PHE A 272 4.79 16.39 18.75
C PHE A 272 4.64 17.90 18.57
N GLU A 273 3.43 18.32 18.20
CA GLU A 273 3.03 19.72 18.04
C GLU A 273 1.58 19.86 18.55
N ASP A 274 1.31 20.89 19.36
CA ASP A 274 0.02 21.12 20.03
C ASP A 274 -0.59 19.90 20.76
N GLY A 275 0.26 19.01 21.27
CA GLY A 275 -0.16 17.79 21.99
C GLY A 275 -0.60 16.62 21.13
N ALA A 276 -0.45 16.73 19.81
CA ALA A 276 -0.72 15.68 18.82
C ALA A 276 0.56 15.26 18.08
N PHE A 277 0.50 14.16 17.35
CA PHE A 277 1.58 13.73 16.45
C PHE A 277 1.62 14.62 15.21
N ASN A 278 2.79 15.15 14.86
CA ASN A 278 2.91 16.18 13.82
C ASN A 278 2.61 15.62 12.41
N PRO A 279 1.52 16.08 11.74
CA PRO A 279 1.15 15.56 10.43
C PRO A 279 2.12 15.94 9.30
N ALA A 280 3.00 16.93 9.50
CA ALA A 280 4.01 17.32 8.52
C ALA A 280 5.07 16.21 8.28
N ILE A 281 5.16 15.22 9.18
CA ILE A 281 6.08 14.08 9.05
C ILE A 281 5.56 13.04 8.04
N PHE A 282 4.24 12.92 7.85
CA PHE A 282 3.64 11.85 7.06
C PHE A 282 4.16 11.76 5.61
N PRO A 283 4.33 12.85 4.83
CA PRO A 283 4.88 12.76 3.48
C PRO A 283 6.28 12.12 3.44
N SER A 284 7.19 12.54 4.33
CA SER A 284 8.53 11.93 4.45
C SER A 284 8.46 10.48 4.93
N MET A 285 7.55 10.18 5.85
CA MET A 285 7.33 8.84 6.39
C MET A 285 6.91 7.85 5.30
N TYR A 286 5.91 8.21 4.49
CA TYR A 286 5.44 7.39 3.35
C TYR A 286 6.49 7.30 2.25
N SER A 287 7.20 8.39 1.94
CA SER A 287 8.31 8.35 0.97
C SER A 287 9.43 7.39 1.39
N ILE A 288 9.89 7.46 2.65
CA ILE A 288 10.90 6.55 3.19
C ILE A 288 10.41 5.10 3.15
N ARG A 289 9.15 4.85 3.54
CA ARG A 289 8.54 3.51 3.49
C ARG A 289 8.56 2.92 2.08
N ALA A 290 8.13 3.70 1.09
CA ALA A 290 8.06 3.26 -0.31
C ALA A 290 9.46 2.96 -0.88
N LEU A 291 10.44 3.85 -0.65
CA LEU A 291 11.82 3.67 -1.13
C LEU A 291 12.50 2.45 -0.49
N CYS A 292 12.37 2.29 0.83
CA CYS A 292 12.94 1.15 1.55
C CYS A 292 12.24 -0.18 1.20
N HIS A 293 10.96 -0.16 0.84
CA HIS A 293 10.30 -1.35 0.35
C HIS A 293 10.77 -1.75 -1.05
N TYR A 294 10.87 -0.77 -1.95
CA TYR A 294 11.27 -0.97 -3.35
C TYR A 294 12.71 -1.51 -3.49
N MET A 295 13.59 -1.12 -2.57
CA MET A 295 15.03 -1.44 -2.62
C MET A 295 15.43 -2.67 -1.80
N ASP A 296 14.46 -3.45 -1.34
CA ASP A 296 14.61 -4.62 -0.48
C ASP A 296 15.13 -4.35 0.96
N TRP A 297 14.85 -5.31 1.85
CA TRP A 297 15.18 -5.24 3.26
C TRP A 297 16.67 -5.30 3.55
N ASP A 298 17.43 -6.15 2.85
CA ASP A 298 18.87 -6.30 3.11
C ASP A 298 19.63 -4.98 2.85
N TYR A 299 19.30 -4.28 1.75
CA TYR A 299 19.86 -2.95 1.48
C TYR A 299 19.41 -1.94 2.54
N THR A 300 18.10 -1.90 2.83
CA THR A 300 17.48 -0.99 3.81
C THR A 300 18.08 -1.12 5.21
N TYR A 301 18.24 -2.35 5.69
CA TYR A 301 18.78 -2.65 7.01
C TYR A 301 20.25 -2.19 7.13
N ASN A 302 21.09 -2.51 6.14
CA ASN A 302 22.51 -2.20 6.21
C ASN A 302 22.82 -0.72 5.90
N GLU A 303 22.29 -0.18 4.80
CA GLU A 303 22.66 1.14 4.30
C GLU A 303 21.86 2.29 4.92
N PHE A 304 20.67 2.04 5.44
CA PHE A 304 19.83 3.08 6.05
C PHE A 304 19.66 2.91 7.55
N ILE A 305 19.22 1.73 8.04
CA ILE A 305 19.02 1.53 9.49
C ILE A 305 20.35 1.54 10.23
N CYS A 306 21.26 0.63 9.91
CA CYS A 306 22.54 0.46 10.61
C CYS A 306 23.53 1.61 10.35
N SER A 307 23.53 2.17 9.15
CA SER A 307 24.51 3.20 8.74
C SER A 307 24.03 4.66 8.95
N VAL A 308 22.72 4.93 9.06
CA VAL A 308 22.19 6.31 9.16
C VAL A 308 21.28 6.49 10.37
N LEU A 309 20.19 5.72 10.49
CA LEU A 309 19.16 5.99 11.48
C LEU A 309 19.62 5.63 12.91
N TYR A 310 20.07 4.40 13.14
CA TYR A 310 20.39 3.91 14.48
C TYR A 310 21.60 4.63 15.13
N PRO A 311 22.72 4.91 14.42
CA PRO A 311 23.81 5.69 15.00
C PRO A 311 23.37 7.08 15.46
N ARG A 312 22.60 7.79 14.61
CA ARG A 312 22.09 9.13 14.93
C ARG A 312 21.06 9.11 16.05
N LEU A 313 20.16 8.13 16.08
CA LEU A 313 19.22 7.92 17.19
C LEU A 313 19.98 7.72 18.50
N LYS A 314 21.06 6.92 18.50
CA LYS A 314 21.84 6.63 19.70
C LYS A 314 22.67 7.82 20.19
N GLU A 315 23.18 8.65 19.27
CA GLU A 315 23.93 9.87 19.57
C GLU A 315 23.05 11.02 20.06
N THR A 316 21.94 11.29 19.35
CA THR A 316 21.10 12.48 19.58
C THR A 316 19.89 12.24 20.49
N ARG A 317 19.42 10.99 20.61
CA ARG A 317 18.11 10.61 21.17
C ARG A 317 16.91 11.33 20.52
N ASP A 318 17.06 11.84 19.30
CA ASP A 318 15.99 12.53 18.58
C ASP A 318 14.87 11.52 18.19
N PRO A 319 13.62 11.74 18.63
CA PRO A 319 12.48 10.85 18.37
C PRO A 319 12.17 10.67 16.88
N LEU A 320 12.54 11.61 16.01
CA LEU A 320 12.24 11.55 14.58
C LEU A 320 12.96 10.39 13.88
N TYR A 321 14.19 10.06 14.30
CA TYR A 321 14.90 8.87 13.79
C TYR A 321 14.19 7.58 14.20
N ALA A 322 13.61 7.52 15.40
CA ALA A 322 12.82 6.37 15.84
C ALA A 322 11.54 6.21 15.02
N VAL A 323 10.82 7.31 14.70
CA VAL A 323 9.65 7.27 13.80
C VAL A 323 10.00 6.61 12.45
N TYR A 324 11.10 7.02 11.83
CA TYR A 324 11.53 6.44 10.55
C TYR A 324 12.01 4.98 10.69
N MET A 325 12.75 4.64 11.76
CA MET A 325 13.13 3.24 12.02
C MET A 325 11.89 2.35 12.17
N PHE A 326 10.92 2.76 12.99
CA PHE A 326 9.67 2.05 13.18
C PHE A 326 8.90 1.88 11.88
N THR A 327 8.68 2.96 11.12
CA THR A 327 7.99 2.93 9.82
C THR A 327 8.56 1.85 8.90
N VAL A 328 9.89 1.79 8.81
CA VAL A 328 10.60 0.87 7.94
C VAL A 328 10.55 -0.57 8.47
N VAL A 329 10.78 -0.80 9.78
CA VAL A 329 10.74 -2.15 10.37
C VAL A 329 9.32 -2.72 10.47
N PHE A 330 8.28 -1.89 10.63
CA PHE A 330 6.87 -2.32 10.54
C PHE A 330 6.53 -2.83 9.14
N ASN A 331 6.99 -2.12 8.10
CA ASN A 331 6.81 -2.59 6.74
C ASN A 331 7.58 -3.89 6.47
N ALA A 332 8.78 -4.05 7.04
CA ALA A 332 9.56 -5.29 6.94
C ALA A 332 8.86 -6.46 7.65
N LEU A 333 8.33 -6.25 8.87
CA LEU A 333 7.54 -7.25 9.60
C LEU A 333 6.32 -7.72 8.80
N ARG A 334 5.62 -6.80 8.11
CA ARG A 334 4.49 -7.13 7.23
C ARG A 334 4.92 -8.01 6.04
N VAL A 335 6.10 -7.75 5.46
CA VAL A 335 6.53 -8.37 4.19
C VAL A 335 7.28 -9.68 4.41
N PHE A 336 8.16 -9.74 5.41
CA PHE A 336 9.09 -10.84 5.68
C PHE A 336 8.79 -11.60 6.98
N GLY A 337 7.93 -11.06 7.85
CA GLY A 337 7.59 -11.67 9.13
C GLY A 337 8.70 -11.54 10.19
N HIS A 338 8.72 -12.51 11.10
CA HIS A 338 9.60 -12.58 12.27
C HIS A 338 11.00 -13.10 11.90
N ILE A 339 11.77 -12.32 11.14
CA ILE A 339 13.18 -12.60 10.82
C ILE A 339 14.11 -11.89 11.81
N GLU A 340 15.28 -12.49 12.08
CA GLU A 340 16.23 -12.05 13.11
C GLU A 340 16.58 -10.55 13.03
N SER A 341 16.83 -10.01 11.84
CA SER A 341 17.17 -8.60 11.65
C SER A 341 16.00 -7.64 11.92
N VAL A 342 14.76 -8.07 11.69
CA VAL A 342 13.54 -7.32 12.03
C VAL A 342 13.33 -7.32 13.55
N GLU A 343 13.45 -8.48 14.19
CA GLU A 343 13.29 -8.61 15.65
C GLU A 343 14.38 -7.86 16.43
N LEU A 344 15.63 -7.92 15.95
CA LEU A 344 16.75 -7.19 16.55
C LEU A 344 16.52 -5.67 16.53
N VAL A 345 15.98 -5.11 15.44
CA VAL A 345 15.62 -3.69 15.37
C VAL A 345 14.51 -3.35 16.35
N PHE A 346 13.49 -4.22 16.50
CA PHE A 346 12.44 -3.99 17.49
C PHE A 346 12.96 -4.05 18.93
N GLU A 347 13.80 -5.02 19.30
CA GLU A 347 14.38 -5.05 20.64
C GLU A 347 15.26 -3.83 20.93
N LYS A 348 16.02 -3.35 19.93
CA LYS A 348 16.78 -2.10 20.04
C LYS A 348 15.89 -0.86 20.19
N LEU A 349 14.74 -0.81 19.53
CA LEU A 349 13.79 0.29 19.68
C LEU A 349 13.03 0.24 21.02
N LYS A 350 12.79 -0.97 21.55
CA LYS A 350 12.21 -1.23 22.87
C LYS A 350 13.12 -0.84 24.03
N GLU A 351 14.44 -0.79 23.84
CA GLU A 351 15.43 -0.25 24.81
C GLU A 351 15.25 1.27 25.07
N PHE A 352 14.49 1.98 24.24
CA PHE A 352 14.21 3.40 24.44
C PHE A 352 12.88 3.67 25.18
N MET A 353 12.23 2.65 25.74
CA MET A 353 10.95 2.76 26.49
C MET A 353 11.15 2.87 28.01
N ASP A 354 12.18 3.56 28.46
CA ASP A 354 12.59 3.52 29.88
C ASP A 354 12.19 4.78 30.67
N ASP A 355 11.97 5.91 29.99
CA ASP A 355 11.74 7.21 30.60
C ASP A 355 10.41 7.86 30.12
N GLY A 356 10.27 9.18 30.27
CA GLY A 356 9.08 9.96 29.89
C GLY A 356 9.35 10.97 28.75
N SER A 357 10.46 10.81 28.02
CA SER A 357 10.83 11.64 26.87
C SER A 357 9.98 11.33 25.64
N ASP A 358 9.95 12.26 24.70
CA ASP A 358 9.30 12.11 23.38
C ASP A 358 9.74 10.84 22.65
N LEU A 359 11.00 10.42 22.82
CA LEU A 359 11.50 9.17 22.26
C LEU A 359 10.83 7.95 22.90
N SER A 360 10.66 7.92 24.23
CA SER A 360 9.86 6.88 24.89
C SER A 360 8.38 6.93 24.48
N VAL A 361 7.80 8.12 24.24
CA VAL A 361 6.42 8.28 23.73
C VAL A 361 6.28 7.72 22.31
N VAL A 362 7.23 8.01 21.41
CA VAL A 362 7.29 7.44 20.06
C VAL A 362 7.43 5.92 20.12
N SER A 363 8.37 5.40 20.92
CA SER A 363 8.51 3.95 21.08
C SER A 363 7.23 3.32 21.63
N TYR A 364 6.51 3.95 22.56
CA TYR A 364 5.20 3.48 22.99
C TYR A 364 4.16 3.46 21.85
N LEU A 365 4.06 4.53 21.05
CA LEU A 365 3.07 4.65 19.96
C LEU A 365 3.19 3.55 18.91
N PHE A 366 4.41 3.12 18.61
CA PHE A 366 4.66 2.00 17.70
C PHE A 366 4.61 0.65 18.42
N ILE A 367 5.35 0.45 19.53
CA ILE A 367 5.43 -0.85 20.20
C ILE A 367 4.06 -1.37 20.67
N LYS A 368 3.10 -0.50 21.04
CA LYS A 368 1.75 -0.94 21.42
C LYS A 368 1.00 -1.73 20.33
N GLN A 369 1.41 -1.61 19.07
CA GLN A 369 0.80 -2.29 17.93
C GLN A 369 1.34 -3.73 17.73
N ILE A 370 2.50 -4.06 18.32
CA ILE A 370 3.15 -5.39 18.21
C ILE A 370 3.31 -6.11 19.57
N ASP A 371 3.53 -5.36 20.65
CA ASP A 371 3.67 -5.83 22.03
C ASP A 371 2.79 -4.95 22.94
N PRO A 372 1.46 -5.18 22.92
CA PRO A 372 0.54 -4.38 23.72
C PRO A 372 0.79 -4.52 25.22
N GLU A 373 1.34 -5.65 25.69
CA GLU A 373 1.62 -5.88 27.10
C GLU A 373 2.73 -4.96 27.63
N ARG A 374 3.89 -4.93 26.94
CA ARG A 374 5.01 -4.04 27.31
C ARG A 374 4.58 -2.58 27.25
N ALA A 375 3.87 -2.19 26.20
CA ALA A 375 3.36 -0.84 26.05
C ALA A 375 2.37 -0.45 27.17
N ASN A 376 1.47 -1.36 27.56
CA ASN A 376 0.54 -1.11 28.68
C ASN A 376 1.27 -1.00 30.04
N ARG A 377 2.34 -1.77 30.27
CA ARG A 377 3.18 -1.64 31.48
C ARG A 377 3.85 -0.25 31.55
N TRP A 378 4.40 0.22 30.43
CA TRP A 378 4.98 1.57 30.33
C TRP A 378 3.91 2.67 30.54
N TYR A 379 2.79 2.60 29.83
CA TYR A 379 1.72 3.62 29.92
C TYR A 379 1.22 3.81 31.36
N ARG A 380 0.93 2.72 32.07
CA ARG A 380 0.47 2.75 33.47
C ARG A 380 1.50 3.36 34.44
N SER A 381 2.79 3.26 34.14
CA SER A 381 3.87 3.75 35.01
C SER A 381 4.37 5.15 34.65
N ARG A 382 4.16 5.62 33.41
CA ARG A 382 4.69 6.88 32.91
C ARG A 382 3.65 7.93 32.52
N MET A 383 2.42 7.59 32.15
CA MET A 383 1.48 8.57 31.57
C MET A 383 1.25 9.81 32.44
N GLY A 384 1.13 9.66 33.77
CA GLY A 384 0.99 10.80 34.70
C GLY A 384 2.19 11.76 34.78
N SER A 385 3.31 11.43 34.15
CA SER A 385 4.51 12.28 34.06
C SER A 385 4.63 13.03 32.72
N ILE A 386 3.89 12.61 31.69
CA ILE A 386 3.85 13.24 30.37
C ILE A 386 2.75 14.29 30.39
N LYS A 387 3.10 15.55 30.13
CA LYS A 387 2.19 16.71 30.29
C LYS A 387 1.90 17.47 29.00
N HIS A 388 2.68 17.21 27.95
CA HIS A 388 2.67 17.93 26.68
C HIS A 388 2.04 17.13 25.54
N VAL A 389 1.53 15.92 25.80
CA VAL A 389 0.82 15.07 24.83
C VAL A 389 -0.38 14.44 25.52
N ASP A 390 -1.54 14.43 24.85
CA ASP A 390 -2.78 13.86 25.42
C ASP A 390 -2.69 12.32 25.51
N GLY A 391 -2.95 11.78 26.71
CA GLY A 391 -2.91 10.34 26.98
C GLY A 391 -4.03 9.53 26.31
N GLU A 392 -5.22 10.11 26.12
CA GLU A 392 -6.31 9.42 25.41
C GLU A 392 -6.04 9.37 23.91
N TYR A 393 -5.56 10.47 23.34
CA TYR A 393 -5.03 10.53 21.98
C TYR A 393 -3.89 9.52 21.77
N LEU A 394 -2.88 9.51 22.65
CA LEU A 394 -1.76 8.56 22.59
C LEU A 394 -2.23 7.10 22.65
N ARG A 395 -3.31 6.81 23.39
CA ARG A 395 -3.86 5.45 23.48
C ARG A 395 -4.60 5.05 22.21
N SER A 396 -5.39 5.94 21.62
CA SER A 396 -6.24 5.68 20.44
C SER A 396 -5.50 5.75 19.09
N LEU A 397 -4.48 6.60 18.96
CA LEU A 397 -3.75 6.80 17.69
C LEU A 397 -3.09 5.51 17.18
N LEU A 398 -3.34 5.12 15.93
CA LEU A 398 -2.56 4.08 15.24
C LEU A 398 -1.75 4.73 14.13
N LEU A 399 -0.46 4.39 14.05
CA LEU A 399 0.47 4.85 13.01
C LEU A 399 0.81 3.63 12.15
N TYR A 400 0.28 3.58 10.92
CA TYR A 400 0.23 2.38 10.07
C TYR A 400 1.05 2.51 8.77
#